data_AF-A0A1Q3C2P5-F1
#
_entry.id   AF-A0A1Q3C2P5-F1
#
_cell.length_a   1.000
_cell.length_b   1.000
_cell.length_c   1.000
_cell.angle_alpha   90.00
_cell.angle_beta   90.00
_cell.angle_gamma   90.00
#
_symmetry.space_group_name_H-M   'P 1'
#
loop_
_entity.id
_entity.type
_entity.pdbx_description
1 polymer ?
#
loop_
_entity_poly.entity_id
_entity_poly.type
_entity_poly.pdbx_seq_one_letter_code
_entity_poly.pdbx_strand_id
1 'polypeptide(L)'
;MQVFTQDQTSIHVPTNDLSATQIGIKLDGTNYALWFQVVEMYISGKDKLGYINGDFPQPSSTDPTFKKWRTENPIVKSWLINSMNPTLISNFIRSPTTKMVWDSIATSFFD
;
A
#
# COMPACT_ATOMS: atom_id res chain seq x y z
N MET A 1 18.88 16.41 -52.07
CA MET A 1 18.69 16.78 -50.65
C MET A 1 17.97 15.61 -49.98
N GLN A 2 18.66 14.89 -49.09
CA GLN A 2 18.02 13.88 -48.24
C GLN A 2 17.33 14.60 -47.08
N VAL A 3 16.04 14.30 -46.87
CA VAL A 3 15.31 14.72 -45.67
C VAL A 3 15.11 13.46 -44.84
N PHE A 4 15.85 13.36 -43.74
CA PHE A 4 15.63 12.32 -42.73
C PHE A 4 14.42 12.73 -41.90
N THR A 5 13.35 11.93 -41.94
CA THR A 5 12.23 12.05 -41.00
C THR A 5 12.53 11.11 -39.84
N GLN A 6 12.76 11.67 -38.65
CA GLN A 6 13.00 10.88 -37.45
C GLN A 6 11.65 10.49 -36.83
N ASP A 7 11.28 9.22 -36.97
CA ASP A 7 10.17 8.62 -36.22
C ASP A 7 10.48 8.67 -34.72
N GLN A 8 9.77 9.54 -34.00
CA GLN A 8 9.75 9.57 -32.54
C GLN A 8 8.75 8.51 -32.08
N THR A 9 9.22 7.30 -31.79
CA THR A 9 8.47 6.31 -31.02
C THR A 9 8.25 6.85 -29.61
N SER A 10 7.07 7.37 -29.32
CA SER A 10 6.66 7.74 -27.97
C SER A 10 6.64 6.46 -27.11
N ILE A 11 7.64 6.31 -26.26
CA ILE A 11 7.68 5.24 -25.26
C ILE A 11 6.59 5.60 -24.25
N HIS A 12 5.45 4.93 -24.31
CA HIS A 12 4.45 5.00 -23.24
C HIS A 12 5.04 4.31 -22.01
N VAL A 13 5.82 5.06 -21.23
CA VAL A 13 6.15 4.68 -19.85
C VAL A 13 4.80 4.53 -19.14
N PRO A 14 4.47 3.37 -18.54
CA PRO A 14 3.29 3.30 -17.69
C PRO A 14 3.52 4.34 -16.61
N THR A 15 2.71 5.39 -16.62
CA THR A 15 2.69 6.39 -15.56
C THR A 15 2.27 5.63 -14.31
N ASN A 16 3.24 5.14 -13.56
CA ASN A 16 3.03 4.75 -12.19
C ASN A 16 2.54 6.04 -11.54
N ASP A 17 1.24 6.11 -11.30
CA ASP A 17 0.57 7.23 -10.64
C ASP A 17 1.09 7.34 -9.20
N LEU A 18 2.31 7.87 -9.08
CA LEU A 18 2.93 8.28 -7.83
C LEU A 18 2.26 9.56 -7.30
N SER A 19 1.34 10.15 -8.06
CA SER A 19 0.39 11.17 -7.62
C SER A 19 -0.83 10.59 -6.91
N ALA A 20 -0.78 9.32 -6.51
CA ALA A 20 -1.71 8.77 -5.53
C ALA A 20 -1.67 9.62 -4.25
N THR A 21 -2.76 10.36 -4.01
CA THR A 21 -3.04 11.22 -2.86
C THR A 21 -2.40 10.65 -1.60
N GLN A 22 -1.49 11.38 -0.95
CA GLN A 22 -0.87 10.88 0.27
C GLN A 22 -1.91 10.87 1.40
N ILE A 23 -1.87 9.85 2.27
CA ILE A 23 -2.66 9.86 3.51
C ILE A 23 -2.17 11.06 4.35
N GLY A 24 -2.98 12.10 4.46
CA GLY A 24 -2.58 13.39 5.06
C GLY A 24 -2.51 13.38 6.59
N ILE A 25 -3.00 12.32 7.23
CA ILE A 25 -2.95 12.13 8.68
C ILE A 25 -1.88 11.09 9.04
N LYS A 26 -1.27 11.26 10.21
CA LYS A 26 -0.30 10.31 10.75
C LYS A 26 -0.83 9.69 12.02
N LEU A 27 -0.77 8.37 12.15
CA LEU A 27 -1.04 7.70 13.42
C LEU A 27 -0.04 8.19 14.46
N ASP A 28 -0.52 8.72 15.57
CA ASP A 28 0.30 9.25 16.68
C ASP A 28 0.05 8.53 18.02
N GLY A 29 -0.84 7.54 18.01
CA GLY A 29 -1.23 6.76 19.18
C GLY A 29 -2.45 7.30 19.93
N THR A 30 -2.91 8.51 19.62
CA THR A 30 -4.12 9.11 20.22
C THR A 30 -5.28 9.19 19.23
N ASN A 31 -4.99 9.11 17.93
CA ASN A 31 -5.94 9.35 16.85
C ASN A 31 -6.38 8.08 16.09
N TYR A 32 -6.27 6.89 16.71
CA TYR A 32 -6.50 5.61 16.03
C TYR A 32 -7.84 5.53 15.29
N ALA A 33 -8.96 5.91 15.91
CA ALA A 33 -10.28 5.81 15.28
C ALA A 33 -10.39 6.65 13.98
N LEU A 34 -9.87 7.88 13.98
CA LEU A 34 -9.82 8.73 12.79
C LEU A 34 -8.84 8.17 11.75
N TRP A 35 -7.68 7.72 12.22
CA TRP A 35 -6.67 7.11 11.36
C TRP A 35 -7.19 5.89 10.62
N PHE A 36 -7.86 4.99 11.34
CA PHE A 36 -8.46 3.77 10.83
C PHE A 36 -9.41 4.08 9.67
N GLN A 37 -10.37 4.98 9.88
CA GLN A 37 -11.37 5.30 8.85
C GLN A 37 -10.74 5.89 7.58
N VAL A 38 -9.81 6.83 7.72
CA VAL A 38 -9.18 7.47 6.55
C VAL A 38 -8.29 6.50 5.78
N VAL A 39 -7.53 5.65 6.47
CA VAL A 39 -6.66 4.67 5.81
C VAL A 39 -7.47 3.56 5.16
N GLU A 40 -8.54 3.09 5.81
CA GLU A 40 -9.47 2.13 5.23
C GLU A 40 -10.12 2.68 3.95
N MET A 41 -10.64 3.91 3.98
CA MET A 41 -11.19 4.59 2.80
C MET A 41 -10.15 4.70 1.68
N TYR A 42 -8.91 5.07 2.02
CA TYR A 42 -7.82 5.21 1.05
C TYR A 42 -7.49 3.89 0.34
N ILE A 43 -7.39 2.80 1.11
CA ILE A 43 -7.07 1.46 0.60
C ILE A 43 -8.24 0.90 -0.22
N SER A 44 -9.47 1.12 0.27
CA SER A 44 -10.70 0.74 -0.43
C SER A 44 -10.85 1.43 -1.78
N GLY A 45 -10.60 2.75 -1.84
CA GLY A 45 -10.61 3.53 -3.07
C GLY A 45 -9.56 3.12 -4.11
N LYS A 46 -8.64 2.21 -3.77
CA LYS A 46 -7.63 1.63 -4.69
C LYS A 46 -7.87 0.17 -5.01
N ASP A 47 -9.03 -0.37 -4.62
CA ASP A 47 -9.36 -1.80 -4.79
C ASP A 47 -8.31 -2.71 -4.13
N LYS A 48 -7.86 -2.33 -2.92
CA LYS A 48 -6.86 -3.07 -2.13
C LYS A 48 -7.36 -3.49 -0.74
N LEU A 49 -8.66 -3.37 -0.45
CA LEU A 49 -9.23 -3.69 0.85
C LEU A 49 -8.96 -5.14 1.28
N GLY A 50 -8.92 -6.07 0.31
CA GLY A 50 -8.62 -7.47 0.55
C GLY A 50 -7.28 -7.75 1.27
N TYR A 51 -6.31 -6.84 1.16
CA TYR A 51 -5.01 -6.98 1.82
C TYR A 51 -5.03 -6.68 3.33
N ILE A 52 -6.05 -5.96 3.82
CA ILE A 52 -6.19 -5.59 5.24
C ILE A 52 -7.33 -6.33 5.95
N ASN A 53 -8.38 -6.75 5.24
CA ASN A 53 -9.48 -7.53 5.83
C ASN A 53 -9.23 -9.05 5.78
N GLY A 54 -8.29 -9.52 4.94
CA GLY A 54 -7.94 -10.93 4.80
C GLY A 54 -8.54 -11.65 3.59
N ASP A 55 -9.32 -10.97 2.74
CA ASP A 55 -9.90 -11.58 1.52
C ASP A 55 -8.83 -11.95 0.49
N PHE A 56 -7.66 -11.29 0.53
CA PHE A 56 -6.49 -11.61 -0.30
C PHE A 56 -5.35 -12.19 0.56
N PRO A 57 -5.50 -13.41 1.13
CA PRO A 57 -4.45 -14.06 1.88
C PRO A 57 -3.27 -14.41 0.98
N GLN A 58 -2.11 -14.68 1.57
CA GLN A 58 -0.93 -15.09 0.80
C GLN A 58 -1.22 -16.39 0.04
N PRO A 59 -1.16 -16.39 -1.31
CA PRO A 59 -1.35 -17.61 -2.09
C PRO A 59 -0.14 -18.54 -1.99
N SER A 60 -0.32 -19.80 -2.40
CA SER A 60 0.80 -20.72 -2.64
C SER A 60 1.74 -20.14 -3.70
N SER A 61 3.05 -20.44 -3.62
CA SER A 61 4.04 -19.97 -4.61
C SER A 61 3.78 -20.49 -6.03
N THR A 62 3.00 -21.57 -6.19
CA THR A 62 2.58 -22.14 -7.47
C THR A 62 1.29 -21.53 -8.02
N ASP A 63 0.59 -20.72 -7.22
CA ASP A 63 -0.65 -20.07 -7.63
C ASP A 63 -0.35 -18.92 -8.61
N PRO A 64 -1.04 -18.82 -9.76
CA PRO A 64 -0.85 -17.70 -10.70
C PRO A 64 -1.02 -16.30 -10.07
N THR A 65 -1.83 -16.18 -9.02
CA THR A 65 -2.08 -14.93 -8.30
C THR A 65 -0.95 -14.53 -7.35
N PHE A 66 -0.04 -15.46 -6.98
CA PHE A 66 1.07 -15.19 -6.07
C PHE A 66 1.98 -14.06 -6.55
N LYS A 67 2.24 -13.99 -7.86
CA LYS A 67 3.07 -12.92 -8.43
C LYS A 67 2.48 -11.54 -8.17
N LYS A 68 1.16 -11.38 -8.37
CA LYS A 68 0.43 -10.14 -8.10
C LYS A 68 0.43 -9.83 -6.60
N TRP A 69 0.12 -10.83 -5.77
CA TRP A 69 0.13 -10.66 -4.32
C TRP A 69 1.51 -10.21 -3.79
N ARG A 70 2.59 -10.83 -4.27
CA ARG A 70 3.98 -10.52 -3.89
C ARG A 70 4.38 -9.08 -4.23
N THR A 71 3.77 -8.47 -5.25
CA THR A 71 4.01 -7.06 -5.60
C THR A 71 3.07 -6.11 -4.89
N GLU A 72 1.79 -6.45 -4.77
CA GLU A 72 0.78 -5.54 -4.21
C GLU A 72 0.78 -5.51 -2.68
N ASN A 73 0.99 -6.64 -1.99
CA ASN A 73 1.08 -6.68 -0.53
C ASN A 73 2.12 -5.67 0.02
N PRO A 74 3.40 -5.65 -0.41
CA PRO A 74 4.36 -4.67 0.11
C PRO A 74 4.01 -3.22 -0.25
N ILE A 75 3.30 -2.96 -1.36
CA ILE A 75 2.81 -1.62 -1.71
C ILE A 75 1.79 -1.15 -0.68
N VAL A 76 0.77 -1.98 -0.38
CA VAL A 76 -0.25 -1.62 0.63
C VAL A 76 0.39 -1.48 2.02
N LYS A 77 1.34 -2.35 2.37
CA LYS A 77 2.12 -2.23 3.60
C LYS A 77 2.86 -0.89 3.67
N SER A 78 3.44 -0.41 2.57
CA SER A 78 4.11 0.88 2.52
C SER A 78 3.17 2.04 2.82
N TRP A 79 1.90 1.98 2.40
CA TRP A 79 0.90 3.00 2.71
C TRP A 79 0.59 3.03 4.21
N LEU A 80 0.45 1.86 4.85
CA LEU A 80 0.27 1.76 6.30
C LEU A 80 1.47 2.38 7.03
N ILE A 81 2.69 1.93 6.72
CA ILE A 81 3.92 2.42 7.36
C ILE A 81 4.10 3.92 7.16
N ASN A 82 3.90 4.40 5.92
CA ASN A 82 4.05 5.82 5.59
C ASN A 82 2.91 6.67 6.14
N SER A 83 1.87 6.09 6.73
CA SER A 83 0.80 6.82 7.42
C SER A 83 1.00 6.86 8.94
N MET A 84 2.16 6.47 9.45
CA MET A 84 2.49 6.51 10.88
C MET A 84 3.47 7.62 11.22
N ASN A 85 3.43 8.09 12.47
CA ASN A 85 4.52 8.87 13.03
C ASN A 85 5.81 8.01 13.06
N PRO A 86 6.98 8.53 12.66
CA PRO A 86 8.24 7.79 12.65
C PRO A 86 8.57 7.04 13.94
N THR A 87 8.17 7.55 15.10
CA THR A 87 8.40 6.92 16.41
C THR A 87 7.68 5.57 16.57
N LEU A 88 6.60 5.34 15.81
CA LEU A 88 5.80 4.11 15.86
C LEU A 88 6.22 3.07 14.82
N ILE A 89 6.91 3.49 13.74
CA ILE A 89 7.23 2.63 12.59
C ILE A 89 8.04 1.39 13.00
N SER A 90 8.98 1.54 13.94
CA SER A 90 9.85 0.45 14.40
C SER A 90 9.09 -0.76 14.94
N ASN A 91 7.88 -0.54 15.48
CA ASN A 91 7.03 -1.60 16.04
C ASN A 91 6.41 -2.48 14.94
N PHE A 92 6.21 -1.93 13.74
CA PHE A 92 5.40 -2.58 12.69
C PHE A 92 6.17 -2.91 11.41
N ILE A 93 7.31 -2.23 11.14
CA ILE A 93 8.03 -2.36 9.87
C ILE A 93 8.49 -3.80 9.56
N ARG A 94 8.77 -4.61 10.60
CA ARG A 94 9.24 -5.99 10.46
C ARG A 94 8.13 -7.02 10.21
N SER A 95 6.85 -6.63 10.30
CA SER A 95 5.74 -7.56 10.08
C SER A 95 5.73 -8.09 8.64
N PRO A 96 5.67 -9.41 8.41
CA PRO A 96 5.78 -10.00 7.07
C PRO A 96 4.72 -9.53 6.05
N THR A 97 3.49 -9.31 6.48
CA THR A 97 2.36 -8.99 5.59
C THR A 97 1.66 -7.70 5.99
N THR A 98 0.93 -7.10 5.05
CA THR A 98 0.06 -5.95 5.31
C THR A 98 -0.98 -6.27 6.37
N LYS A 99 -1.62 -7.45 6.29
CA LYS A 99 -2.60 -7.91 7.26
C LYS A 99 -2.03 -7.94 8.68
N MET A 100 -0.82 -8.47 8.85
CA MET A 100 -0.16 -8.49 10.16
C MET A 100 0.13 -7.08 10.69
N VAL A 101 0.52 -6.13 9.84
CA VAL A 101 0.66 -4.73 10.24
C VAL A 101 -0.68 -4.18 10.71
N TRP A 102 -1.72 -4.33 9.90
CA TRP A 102 -3.07 -3.85 10.21
C TRP A 102 -3.60 -4.37 11.55
N ASP A 103 -3.54 -5.68 11.76
CA ASP A 103 -4.00 -6.33 12.99
C ASP A 103 -3.16 -5.93 14.21
N SER A 104 -1.85 -5.76 14.04
CA SER A 104 -0.96 -5.34 15.12
C SER A 104 -1.25 -3.90 15.55
N ILE A 105 -1.56 -3.00 14.61
CA ILE A 105 -1.97 -1.62 14.94
C ILE A 105 -3.28 -1.64 15.71
N ALA A 106 -4.28 -2.38 15.21
CA ALA A 106 -5.56 -2.52 15.91
C ALA A 106 -5.34 -3.04 17.33
N THR A 107 -4.58 -4.12 17.50
CA THR A 107 -4.26 -4.67 18.83
C THR A 107 -3.52 -3.68 19.75
N SER A 108 -2.71 -2.78 19.18
CA SER A 108 -1.91 -1.83 19.97
C SER A 108 -2.68 -0.58 20.41
N PHE A 109 -3.74 -0.20 19.70
CA PHE A 109 -4.41 1.10 19.88
C PHE A 109 -5.94 1.02 19.98
N PHE A 110 -6.52 -0.17 19.79
CA PHE A 110 -7.93 -0.43 20.04
C PHE A 110 -8.10 -0.89 21.49
N ASP A 111 -8.68 -0.02 22.31
CA ASP A 111 -9.22 -0.35 23.64
C ASP A 111 -10.68 -0.84 23.51
#